data_AF-E6PCN8-F1
#
_entry.id   AF-E6PCN8-F1
#
_cell.length_a   1.000
_cell.length_b   1.000
_cell.length_c   1.000
_cell.angle_alpha   90.00
_cell.angle_beta   90.00
_cell.angle_gamma   90.00
#
_symmetry.space_group_name_H-M   'P 1'
#
loop_
_entity.id
_entity.type
_entity.pdbx_description
1 polymer ?
#
loop_
_entity_poly.entity_id
_entity_poly.type
_entity_poly.pdbx_seq_one_letter_code
_entity_poly.pdbx_strand_id
1 'polypeptide(L)'
;MLCLPEKYRKRLRSTNMQERLNEEIRRRERVVRVFPNEESALRLIGALLAETAETWQERLYLDMQDFHEWQSDRSKNSGSNALLSAAS
;
A
#
# COMPACT_ATOMS: atom_id res chain seq x y z
N MET A 1 1.77 -16.27 -8.49
CA MET A 1 1.31 -14.92 -8.93
C MET A 1 0.08 -14.57 -8.10
N LEU A 2 0.01 -13.39 -7.48
CA LEU A 2 -1.15 -12.96 -6.69
C LEU A 2 -2.42 -12.99 -7.55
N CYS A 3 -3.43 -13.80 -7.22
CA CYS A 3 -4.69 -13.83 -7.96
C CYS A 3 -5.57 -12.62 -7.59
N LEU A 4 -5.13 -11.41 -7.96
CA LEU A 4 -5.80 -10.13 -7.71
C LEU A 4 -6.03 -9.39 -9.04
N PRO A 5 -6.97 -8.42 -9.09
CA PRO A 5 -7.13 -7.57 -10.27
C PRO A 5 -5.83 -6.83 -10.59
N GLU A 6 -5.62 -6.51 -11.88
CA GLU A 6 -4.39 -5.92 -12.39
C GLU A 6 -3.97 -4.65 -11.61
N LYS A 7 -4.95 -3.79 -11.27
CA LYS A 7 -4.74 -2.55 -10.50
C LYS A 7 -4.07 -2.81 -9.13
N TYR A 8 -4.54 -3.82 -8.39
CA TYR A 8 -4.00 -4.19 -7.08
C TYR A 8 -2.67 -4.91 -7.20
N ARG A 9 -2.53 -5.81 -8.17
CA ARG A 9 -1.26 -6.50 -8.42
C ARG A 9 -0.13 -5.52 -8.71
N LYS A 10 -0.34 -4.55 -9.61
CA LYS A 10 0.70 -3.57 -9.95
C LYS A 10 1.12 -2.75 -8.74
N ARG A 11 0.17 -2.33 -7.89
CA ARG A 11 0.43 -1.54 -6.68
C ARG A 11 1.13 -2.35 -5.59
N LEU A 12 0.69 -3.58 -5.33
CA LEU A 12 1.25 -4.44 -4.28
C LEU A 12 2.57 -5.09 -4.68
N ARG A 13 2.92 -5.10 -5.96
CA ARG A 13 4.18 -5.68 -6.45
C ARG A 13 5.40 -4.82 -6.12
N SER A 14 5.23 -3.51 -5.89
CA SER A 14 6.34 -2.59 -5.66
C SER A 14 6.30 -1.97 -4.27
N THR A 15 7.50 -1.68 -3.76
CA THR A 15 7.75 -1.01 -2.47
C THR A 15 8.15 0.45 -2.65
N ASN A 16 7.95 1.02 -3.84
CA ASN A 16 8.43 2.34 -4.24
C ASN A 16 8.09 3.46 -3.25
N MET A 17 6.91 3.43 -2.63
CA MET A 17 6.55 4.47 -1.65
C MET A 17 7.38 4.39 -0.36
N GLN A 18 7.64 3.17 0.13
CA GLN A 18 8.47 2.94 1.30
C GLN A 18 9.95 3.26 0.99
N GLU A 19 10.42 2.91 -0.20
CA GLU A 19 11.77 3.24 -0.68
C GLU A 19 11.97 4.76 -0.72
N ARG A 20 11.03 5.50 -1.33
CA ARG A 20 11.08 6.97 -1.36
C ARG A 20 11.04 7.60 0.03
N LEU A 21 10.24 7.05 0.94
CA LEU A 21 10.20 7.51 2.34
C LEU A 21 11.54 7.28 3.04
N ASN A 22 12.14 6.09 2.84
CA ASN A 22 13.46 5.76 3.40
C ASN A 22 14.58 6.62 2.80
N GLU A 23 14.52 6.95 1.52
CA GLU A 23 15.44 7.89 0.88
C GLU A 23 15.34 9.28 1.50
N GLU A 24 14.13 9.77 1.76
CA GLU A 24 13.92 11.08 2.40
C GLU A 24 14.43 11.09 3.85
N ILE A 25 14.21 10.01 4.60
CA ILE A 25 14.80 9.83 5.95
C ILE A 25 16.33 9.95 5.87
N ARG A 26 16.96 9.20 4.96
CA ARG A 26 18.42 9.24 4.76
C ARG A 26 18.92 10.60 4.29
N ARG A 27 18.13 11.32 3.48
CA ARG A 27 18.46 12.68 3.04
C ARG A 27 18.47 13.66 4.22
N ARG A 28 17.45 13.62 5.08
CA ARG A 28 17.37 14.48 6.28
C ARG A 28 18.42 14.10 7.32
N GLU A 29 18.70 12.80 7.49
CA GLU A 29 19.79 12.28 8.33
C GLU A 29 21.16 12.85 7.92
N ARG A 30 21.47 12.83 6.60
CA ARG A 30 22.74 13.36 6.07
C ARG A 30 22.98 14.83 6.37
N VAL A 31 21.92 15.63 6.53
CA VAL A 31 22.03 17.06 6.87
C VAL A 31 22.40 17.22 8.35
N VAL A 32 21.82 16.43 9.24
CA VAL A 32 22.07 16.50 10.70
C VAL A 32 23.45 15.93 11.06
N ARG A 33 23.92 14.90 10.35
CA ARG A 33 25.20 14.17 10.54
C ARG A 33 25.34 13.41 11.86
N VAL A 34 25.07 14.04 13.01
CA VAL A 34 25.14 13.43 14.34
C VAL A 34 23.99 13.98 15.20
N PHE A 35 23.20 13.09 15.78
CA PHE A 35 22.13 13.49 16.70
C PHE A 35 22.67 13.64 18.13
N PRO A 36 22.19 14.65 18.89
CA PRO A 36 22.62 14.85 20.27
C PRO A 36 22.07 13.79 21.23
N ASN A 37 20.93 13.15 20.89
CA ASN A 37 20.33 12.03 21.60
C ASN A 37 19.31 11.30 20.70
N GLU A 38 18.88 10.12 21.14
CA GLU A 38 17.89 9.29 20.43
C GLU A 38 16.55 10.00 20.25
N GLU A 39 16.08 10.72 21.27
CA GLU A 39 14.80 11.43 21.24
C GLU A 39 14.76 12.48 20.11
N SER A 40 15.89 13.15 19.84
CA SER A 40 15.97 14.13 18.76
C SER A 40 15.87 13.47 17.38
N ALA A 41 16.40 12.26 17.22
CA ALA A 41 16.23 11.47 16.01
C ALA A 41 14.77 11.02 15.84
N LEU A 42 14.15 10.52 16.91
CA LEU A 42 12.74 10.13 16.92
C LEU A 42 11.83 11.31 16.58
N ARG A 43 12.09 12.51 17.10
CA ARG A 43 11.32 13.71 16.78
C ARG A 43 11.41 14.09 15.30
N LEU A 44 12.60 14.03 14.70
CA LEU A 44 12.78 14.33 13.27
C LEU A 44 12.04 13.32 12.38
N ILE A 45 12.25 12.03 12.64
CA ILE A 45 11.63 10.97 11.85
C ILE A 45 10.12 10.99 12.05
N GLY A 46 9.66 11.11 13.30
CA GLY A 46 8.23 11.20 13.64
C GLY A 46 7.52 12.36 12.95
N ALA A 47 8.14 13.55 12.92
CA ALA A 47 7.59 14.69 12.20
C ALA A 47 7.47 14.44 10.68
N LEU A 48 8.51 13.88 10.05
CA LEU A 48 8.47 13.51 8.63
C LEU A 48 7.38 12.46 8.34
N LEU A 49 7.23 11.47 9.22
CA LEU A 49 6.21 10.43 9.08
C LEU A 49 4.80 11.02 9.22
N ALA A 50 4.60 11.96 10.14
CA ALA A 50 3.31 12.65 10.31
C ALA A 50 2.94 13.47 9.05
N GLU A 51 3.87 14.30 8.55
CA GLU A 51 3.69 15.07 7.29
C GLU A 51 3.32 14.14 6.11
N THR A 52 4.03 13.02 6.01
CA THR A 52 3.81 12.04 4.94
C THR A 52 2.46 11.33 5.10
N ALA A 53 2.09 10.97 6.32
CA ALA A 53 0.84 10.29 6.62
C ALA A 53 -0.37 11.18 6.28
N GLU A 54 -0.34 12.46 6.65
CA GLU A 54 -1.37 13.44 6.28
C GLU A 54 -1.54 13.50 4.75
N THR A 55 -0.44 13.62 4.02
CA THR A 55 -0.44 13.63 2.55
C THR A 55 -0.99 12.33 1.94
N TRP A 56 -0.72 11.19 2.58
CA TRP A 56 -1.19 9.88 2.10
C TRP A 56 -2.66 9.63 2.43
N GLN A 57 -3.16 10.16 3.55
CA GLN A 57 -4.58 10.07 3.93
C GLN A 57 -5.49 10.76 2.92
N GLU A 58 -5.04 11.83 2.28
CA GLU A 58 -5.78 12.50 1.20
C GLU A 58 -5.94 11.63 -0.06
N ARG A 59 -5.12 10.59 -0.23
CA ARG A 59 -5.08 9.76 -1.44
C ARG A 59 -5.72 8.40 -1.20
N LEU A 60 -6.72 8.05 -2.01
CA LEU A 60 -7.28 6.69 -2.02
C LEU A 60 -6.29 5.70 -2.65
N TYR A 61 -5.35 5.20 -1.83
CA TYR A 61 -4.25 4.35 -2.30
C TYR A 61 -4.69 2.95 -2.74
N LEU A 62 -5.73 2.41 -2.12
CA LEU A 62 -6.43 1.21 -2.55
C LEU A 62 -7.92 1.49 -2.38
N ASP A 63 -8.64 1.49 -3.50
CA ASP A 63 -10.09 1.54 -3.46
C ASP A 63 -10.59 0.15 -3.04
N MET A 64 -11.43 0.07 -2.01
CA MET A 64 -12.00 -1.21 -1.59
C MET A 64 -13.28 -1.54 -2.33
N GLN A 65 -13.96 -0.56 -2.93
CA GLN A 65 -15.20 -0.77 -3.67
C GLN A 65 -14.95 -1.62 -4.92
N ASP A 66 -14.00 -1.21 -5.76
CA ASP A 66 -13.48 -1.96 -6.92
C ASP A 66 -13.09 -3.41 -6.54
N PHE A 67 -12.52 -3.60 -5.34
CA PHE A 67 -12.07 -4.92 -4.87
C PHE A 67 -13.26 -5.82 -4.50
N HIS A 68 -14.24 -5.27 -3.78
CA HIS A 68 -15.44 -6.00 -3.38
C HIS A 68 -16.32 -6.37 -4.58
N GLU A 69 -16.39 -5.50 -5.58
CA GLU A 69 -17.06 -5.79 -6.86
C GLU A 69 -16.38 -6.97 -7.56
N TRP A 70 -15.05 -6.92 -7.73
CA TRP A 70 -14.29 -8.03 -8.30
C TRP A 70 -14.45 -9.35 -7.53
N GLN A 71 -14.47 -9.29 -6.19
CA GLN A 71 -14.66 -10.48 -5.35
C GLN A 71 -16.05 -11.08 -5.55
N SER A 72 -17.08 -10.23 -5.65
CA SER A 72 -18.47 -10.61 -5.87
C SER A 72 -18.70 -11.23 -7.24
N ASP A 73 -18.05 -10.71 -8.29
CA ASP A 73 -18.11 -11.30 -9.62
C ASP A 73 -17.48 -12.69 -9.63
N ARG A 74 -16.39 -12.87 -8.90
CA ARG A 74 -15.70 -14.16 -8.82
C ARG A 74 -16.51 -15.21 -8.06
N SER A 75 -17.21 -14.83 -6.98
CA SER A 75 -18.08 -15.76 -6.24
C SER A 75 -19.28 -16.19 -7.07
N LYS A 76 -19.91 -15.26 -7.80
CA LYS A 76 -21.01 -15.55 -8.75
C LYS A 76 -20.55 -16.48 -9.89
N ASN A 77 -19.39 -16.21 -10.48
CA ASN A 77 -18.89 -16.99 -11.60
C ASN A 77 -18.49 -18.43 -11.20
N SER A 78 -18.04 -18.63 -9.95
CA SER A 78 -17.79 -19.96 -9.40
C SER A 78 -19.09 -20.77 -9.21
N GLY A 79 -20.18 -20.12 -8.81
CA GLY A 79 -21.50 -20.76 -8.66
C GLY A 79 -22.11 -21.16 -10.00
N SER A 80 -22.06 -20.29 -11.01
CA SER A 80 -22.57 -20.59 -12.35
C SER A 80 -21.80 -21.72 -13.04
N ASN A 81 -20.46 -21.75 -12.93
CA ASN A 81 -19.67 -22.85 -13.50
C ASN A 81 -19.95 -24.20 -12.82
N ALA A 82 -20.19 -24.20 -11.50
CA ALA A 82 -20.53 -25.43 -10.77
C ALA A 82 -21.91 -25.99 -11.15
N LEU A 83 -22.88 -25.11 -11.43
CA LEU A 83 -24.21 -25.50 -11.92
C LEU A 83 -24.17 -26.08 -13.33
N LEU A 84 -23.39 -25.48 -14.24
CA LEU A 84 -23.22 -25.96 -15.61
C LEU A 84 -22.48 -27.31 -15.67
N SER A 85 -21.52 -27.55 -14.77
CA SER A 85 -20.83 -28.84 -14.68
C SER A 85 -21.65 -29.96 -14.02
N ALA A 86 -22.64 -29.61 -13.19
CA ALA A 86 -23.53 -30.58 -12.56
C ALA A 86 -24.74 -30.96 -13.44
N ALA A 87 -25.02 -30.16 -14.46
CA ALA A 87 -26.11 -30.36 -15.43
C ALA A 87 -25.67 -31.07 -16.73
N SER A 88 -24.40 -31.46 -16.84
CA SER A 88 -23.83 -32.26 -17.95
C SER A 88 -23.44 -33.64 -17.44
#